data_AF-M3HAH8-F1
#
_entry.id   AF-M3HAH8-F1
#
_cell.length_a   1.000
_cell.length_b   1.000
_cell.length_c   1.000
_cell.angle_alpha   90.00
_cell.angle_beta   90.00
_cell.angle_gamma   90.00
#
_symmetry.space_group_name_H-M   'P 1'
#
loop_
_entity.id
_entity.type
_entity.pdbx_description
1 polymer ?
#
loop_
_entity_poly.entity_id
_entity_poly.type
_entity_poly.pdbx_seq_one_letter_code
_entity_poly.pdbx_strand_id
1 'polypeptide(L)'
;MVIFVLFLISFSRYQLPQYIYWCLPAAAVIGSGVLESILLSLKDQKNKSWFNKLNQGLLLVTAVVFLIAVLVIPWISVEVGWSYLILPLAYLGVFLWVFFKSSTIGRLLAFWIFSASLFFSIVSLYLYPMLTSFQPSKEIGIWIRKYEPNKDKLFLFGVPASKRSYAYYSKRISRTLFDPAVLIDSVQKDGQRYLIVQDKWLPKLEEFFGNNLQFETVKEFPSYKVATPEGKFFLKSHRDQIVGKVILMRASRKDFQKK
;
A
#
# COMPACT_ATOMS: atom_id res chain seq x y z
N MET A 1 9.65 -9.37 29.75
CA MET A 1 8.47 -9.87 29.01
C MET A 1 8.51 -9.52 27.52
N VAL A 2 8.66 -8.24 27.13
CA VAL A 2 8.69 -7.82 25.70
C VAL A 2 9.77 -8.52 24.87
N ILE A 3 11.02 -8.52 25.36
CA ILE A 3 12.15 -9.17 24.68
C ILE A 3 11.93 -10.68 24.54
N PHE A 4 11.32 -11.32 25.54
CA PHE A 4 10.99 -12.74 25.51
C PHE A 4 9.92 -13.06 24.45
N VAL A 5 8.87 -12.24 24.34
CA VAL A 5 7.84 -12.40 23.30
C VAL A 5 8.43 -12.19 21.90
N LEU A 6 9.25 -11.16 21.69
CA LEU A 6 9.95 -10.95 20.41
C LEU A 6 10.91 -12.09 20.07
N PHE A 7 11.60 -12.62 21.07
CA PHE A 7 12.48 -13.78 20.92
C PHE A 7 11.68 -15.02 20.48
N LEU A 8 10.56 -15.32 21.14
CA LEU A 8 9.69 -16.46 20.78
C LEU A 8 9.09 -16.31 19.38
N ILE A 9 8.62 -15.11 19.00
CA ILE A 9 8.09 -14.85 17.65
C ILE A 9 9.16 -15.07 16.58
N SER A 10 10.43 -14.73 16.88
CA SER A 10 11.55 -14.94 15.96
C SER A 10 11.78 -16.42 15.59
N PHE A 11 11.37 -17.38 16.43
CA PHE A 11 11.43 -18.82 16.12
C PHE A 11 10.17 -19.38 15.45
N SER A 12 9.12 -18.57 15.28
CA SER A 12 7.91 -19.02 14.58
C SER A 12 8.20 -19.28 13.10
N ARG A 13 7.69 -20.41 12.57
CA ARG A 13 7.75 -20.72 11.14
C ARG A 13 6.90 -19.77 10.28
N TYR A 14 5.86 -19.18 10.86
CA TYR A 14 5.01 -18.20 10.20
C TYR A 14 5.11 -16.88 10.95
N GLN A 15 5.82 -15.92 10.39
CA GLN A 15 5.99 -14.59 10.96
C GLN A 15 5.08 -13.62 10.20
N LEU A 16 3.96 -13.24 10.83
CA LEU A 16 3.15 -12.13 10.33
C LEU A 16 3.60 -10.85 11.04
N PRO A 17 3.83 -9.73 10.32
CA PRO A 17 4.24 -8.47 10.94
C PRO A 17 3.35 -8.00 12.08
N GLN A 18 2.07 -8.38 12.07
CA GLN A 18 1.12 -8.05 13.14
C GLN A 18 1.43 -8.70 14.50
N TYR A 19 2.25 -9.76 14.54
CA TYR A 19 2.57 -10.44 15.79
C TYR A 19 3.40 -9.56 16.73
N ILE A 20 4.22 -8.66 16.19
CA ILE A 20 5.00 -7.73 17.01
C ILE A 20 4.16 -6.57 17.56
N TYR A 21 2.92 -6.37 17.09
CA TYR A 21 2.09 -5.24 17.50
C TYR A 21 1.71 -5.28 18.99
N TRP A 22 1.61 -6.48 19.56
CA TRP A 22 1.38 -6.68 21.00
C TRP A 22 2.52 -6.16 21.87
N CYS A 23 3.73 -6.07 21.32
CA CYS A 23 4.89 -5.55 22.02
C CYS A 23 4.96 -4.01 21.99
N LEU A 24 4.22 -3.34 21.10
CA LEU A 24 4.32 -1.88 20.90
C LEU A 24 3.96 -1.07 22.15
N PRO A 25 2.88 -1.36 22.90
CA PRO A 25 2.55 -0.57 24.10
C PRO A 25 3.66 -0.64 25.16
N ALA A 26 4.18 -1.84 25.42
CA ALA A 26 5.24 -2.02 26.38
C ALA A 26 6.58 -1.41 25.90
N ALA A 27 6.87 -1.48 24.60
CA ALA A 27 8.01 -0.77 24.01
C ALA A 27 7.87 0.76 24.15
N ALA A 28 6.66 1.30 24.04
CA ALA A 28 6.40 2.72 24.24
C ALA A 28 6.64 3.16 25.70
N VAL A 29 6.22 2.35 26.69
CA VAL A 29 6.49 2.62 28.12
C VAL A 29 7.99 2.57 28.44
N ILE A 30 8.72 1.61 27.89
CA ILE A 30 10.18 1.56 28.06
C ILE A 30 10.83 2.76 27.35
N GLY A 31 10.39 3.07 26.14
CA GLY A 31 10.87 4.19 25.35
C GLY A 31 10.61 5.55 26.02
N SER A 32 9.51 5.72 26.75
CA SER A 32 9.23 6.96 27.47
C SER A 32 10.23 7.21 28.60
N GLY A 33 10.69 6.17 29.29
CA GLY A 33 11.75 6.31 30.32
C GLY A 33 13.09 6.76 29.72
N VAL A 34 13.45 6.26 28.53
CA VAL A 34 14.65 6.72 27.80
C VAL A 34 14.49 8.16 27.33
N LEU A 35 13.30 8.52 26.82
CA LEU A 35 13.03 9.89 26.41
C LEU A 35 13.10 10.84 27.63
N GLU A 36 12.50 10.47 28.75
CA GLU A 36 12.53 11.25 29.99
C GLU A 36 13.96 11.49 30.47
N SER A 37 14.83 10.46 30.47
CA SER A 37 16.22 10.63 30.89
C SER A 37 16.99 11.63 30.01
N ILE A 38 16.73 11.62 28.69
CA ILE A 38 17.30 12.60 27.75
C ILE A 38 16.81 14.00 28.09
N LEU A 39 15.51 14.18 28.29
CA LEU A 39 14.91 15.50 28.58
C LEU A 39 15.40 16.07 29.91
N LEU A 40 15.52 15.23 30.95
CA LEU A 40 16.05 15.63 32.26
C LEU A 40 17.53 16.05 32.17
N SER A 41 18.34 15.35 31.36
CA SER A 41 19.76 15.69 31.16
C SER A 41 20.00 17.05 30.47
N LEU A 42 18.97 17.58 29.79
CA LEU A 42 19.01 18.93 29.21
C LEU A 42 18.70 20.01 30.24
N LYS A 43 17.96 19.68 31.30
CA LYS A 43 17.60 20.58 32.38
C LYS A 43 18.72 20.70 33.41
N ASP A 44 19.42 19.61 33.70
CA ASP A 44 20.50 19.56 34.69
C ASP A 44 21.87 19.32 34.03
N GLN A 45 22.69 20.38 33.93
CA GLN A 45 24.00 20.31 33.29
C GLN A 45 25.02 19.44 34.04
N LYS A 46 24.82 19.17 35.34
CA LYS A 46 25.75 18.35 36.15
C LYS A 46 25.66 16.85 35.83
N ASN A 47 24.55 16.40 35.25
CA ASN A 47 24.29 14.98 34.98
C ASN A 47 24.27 14.64 33.49
N LYS A 48 25.22 15.20 32.73
CA LYS A 48 25.40 14.91 31.30
C LYS A 48 26.16 13.61 31.10
N SER A 49 25.48 12.48 31.30
CA SER A 49 25.96 11.17 30.88
C SER A 49 26.24 11.15 29.37
N TRP A 50 27.36 10.54 28.96
CA TRP A 50 27.71 10.35 27.55
C TRP A 50 26.60 9.63 26.77
N PHE A 51 25.92 8.66 27.40
CA PHE A 51 24.79 7.95 26.81
C PHE A 51 23.62 8.87 26.44
N ASN A 52 23.31 9.86 27.27
CA ASN A 52 22.22 10.80 27.00
C ASN A 52 22.56 11.74 25.83
N LYS A 53 23.82 12.17 25.72
CA LYS A 53 24.29 12.95 24.56
C LYS A 53 24.22 12.14 23.27
N LEU A 54 24.63 10.87 23.31
CA LEU A 54 24.54 9.97 22.16
C LEU A 54 23.08 9.80 21.72
N ASN A 55 22.19 9.50 22.67
CA ASN A 55 20.76 9.34 22.39
C ASN A 55 20.12 10.61 21.84
N GLN A 56 20.47 11.79 22.37
CA GLN A 56 20.04 13.07 21.82
C GLN A 56 20.51 13.24 20.36
N GLY A 57 21.77 12.90 20.07
CA GLY A 57 22.30 12.92 18.71
C GLY A 57 21.52 11.99 17.78
N LEU A 58 21.20 10.77 18.22
CA LEU A 58 20.39 9.82 17.46
C LEU A 58 18.97 10.34 17.20
N LEU A 59 18.33 11.00 18.16
CA LEU A 59 17.02 11.64 17.96
C LEU A 59 17.08 12.74 16.89
N LEU A 60 18.13 13.55 16.88
CA LEU A 60 18.31 14.59 15.86
C LEU A 60 18.61 13.98 14.48
N VAL A 61 19.46 12.96 14.42
CA VAL A 61 19.77 12.24 13.17
C VAL A 61 18.50 11.62 12.59
N THR A 62 17.69 10.95 13.40
CA THR A 62 16.42 10.34 12.93
C THR A 62 15.44 11.39 12.42
N ALA A 63 15.31 12.53 13.11
CA ALA A 63 14.49 13.65 12.65
C ALA A 63 14.98 14.21 11.29
N VAL A 64 16.29 14.40 11.13
CA VAL A 64 16.89 14.85 9.86
C VAL A 64 16.63 13.83 8.75
N VAL A 65 16.78 12.53 9.02
CA VAL A 65 16.50 11.46 8.05
C VAL A 65 15.05 11.52 7.57
N PHE A 66 14.08 11.74 8.47
CA PHE A 66 12.69 11.92 8.07
C PHE A 66 12.48 13.15 7.18
N LEU A 67 13.11 14.28 7.50
CA LEU A 67 13.02 15.49 6.67
C LEU A 67 13.65 15.29 5.29
N ILE A 68 14.82 14.65 5.22
CA ILE A 68 15.45 14.30 3.94
C ILE A 68 14.52 13.38 3.14
N ALA A 69 13.93 12.37 3.78
CA ALA A 69 13.02 11.45 3.11
C ALA A 69 11.79 12.18 2.53
N VAL A 70 11.22 13.15 3.25
CA VAL A 70 10.15 14.02 2.74
C VAL A 70 10.58 14.69 1.43
N LEU A 71 11.77 15.30 1.39
CA LEU A 71 12.27 15.97 0.18
C LEU A 71 12.57 15.00 -0.98
N VAL A 72 13.03 13.79 -0.66
CA VAL A 72 13.48 12.80 -1.65
C VAL A 72 12.33 11.99 -2.26
N ILE A 73 11.24 11.73 -1.50
CA ILE A 73 10.08 10.94 -1.97
C ILE A 73 9.50 11.45 -3.30
N PRO A 74 9.24 12.77 -3.48
CA PRO A 74 8.77 13.33 -4.75
C PRO A 74 9.69 13.05 -5.93
N TRP A 75 11.00 13.02 -5.71
CA TRP A 75 11.96 12.78 -6.79
C TRP A 75 11.95 11.30 -7.18
N ILE A 76 12.11 10.43 -6.19
CA ILE A 76 12.42 9.02 -6.43
C ILE A 76 11.15 8.19 -6.64
N SER A 77 10.06 8.53 -5.93
CA SER A 77 8.93 7.60 -5.76
C SER A 77 7.60 8.09 -6.29
N VAL A 78 7.09 9.26 -5.88
CA VAL A 78 5.72 9.66 -6.24
C VAL A 78 5.73 10.93 -7.08
N GLU A 79 4.96 10.94 -8.17
CA GLU A 79 4.74 12.18 -8.93
C GLU A 79 3.78 13.06 -8.15
N VAL A 80 4.20 14.29 -7.91
CA VAL A 80 3.45 15.23 -7.08
C VAL A 80 3.45 16.59 -7.79
N GLY A 81 2.32 17.29 -7.70
CA GLY A 81 2.22 18.67 -8.18
C GLY A 81 2.67 19.68 -7.11
N TRP A 82 2.54 20.97 -7.44
CA TRP A 82 2.85 22.07 -6.52
C TRP A 82 2.06 22.03 -5.20
N SER A 83 0.88 21.41 -5.19
CA SER A 83 0.07 21.20 -3.99
C SER A 83 0.79 20.39 -2.90
N TYR A 84 1.81 19.62 -3.27
CA TYR A 84 2.69 18.93 -2.34
C TYR A 84 3.29 19.85 -1.28
N LEU A 85 3.67 21.08 -1.66
CA LEU A 85 4.36 22.01 -0.77
C LEU A 85 3.46 22.58 0.33
N ILE A 86 2.13 22.49 0.18
CA ILE A 86 1.17 23.03 1.16
C ILE A 86 1.39 22.38 2.53
N LEU A 87 1.52 21.04 2.57
CA LEU A 87 1.64 20.31 3.82
C LEU A 87 3.00 20.56 4.53
N PRO A 88 4.16 20.44 3.86
CA PRO A 88 5.44 20.83 4.44
C PRO A 88 5.48 22.29 4.92
N LEU A 89 4.90 23.23 4.17
CA LEU A 89 4.85 24.64 4.58
C LEU A 89 3.96 24.86 5.81
N ALA A 90 2.81 24.17 5.88
CA ALA A 90 1.95 24.21 7.06
C ALA A 90 2.68 23.64 8.29
N TYR A 91 3.32 22.48 8.16
CA TYR A 91 4.14 21.89 9.21
C TYR A 91 5.29 22.80 9.62
N LEU A 92 5.96 23.44 8.66
CA LEU A 92 7.04 24.39 8.92
C LEU A 92 6.54 25.61 9.70
N GLY A 93 5.39 26.18 9.32
CA GLY A 93 4.80 27.31 10.02
C GLY A 93 4.50 26.99 11.49
N VAL A 94 3.86 25.85 11.75
CA VAL A 94 3.57 25.39 13.12
C VAL A 94 4.87 25.05 13.86
N PHE A 95 5.82 24.37 13.20
CA PHE A 95 7.12 24.06 13.78
C PHE A 95 7.86 25.33 14.23
N LEU A 96 7.97 26.35 13.37
CA LEU A 96 8.62 27.62 13.70
C LEU A 96 7.91 28.32 14.85
N TRP A 97 6.57 28.36 14.84
CA TRP A 97 5.79 28.92 15.94
C TRP A 97 6.09 28.24 17.28
N VAL A 98 6.07 26.90 17.31
CA VAL A 98 6.42 26.12 18.52
C VAL A 98 7.88 26.33 18.90
N PHE A 99 8.80 26.31 17.94
CA PHE A 99 10.23 26.42 18.18
C PHE A 99 10.61 27.75 18.84
N PHE A 100 10.07 28.86 18.35
CA PHE A 100 10.35 30.19 18.92
C PHE A 100 9.68 30.43 20.27
N LYS A 101 8.53 29.79 20.54
CA LYS A 101 7.80 29.92 21.82
C LYS A 101 8.25 28.93 22.89
N SER A 102 8.96 27.87 22.53
CA SER A 102 9.30 26.79 23.45
C SER A 102 10.69 26.93 24.09
N SER A 103 10.83 26.31 25.27
CA SER A 103 12.13 26.07 25.92
C SER A 103 12.98 25.08 25.10
N THR A 104 14.25 24.91 25.48
CA THR A 104 15.18 23.96 24.83
C THR A 104 14.61 22.55 24.71
N ILE A 105 13.90 22.08 25.74
CA ILE A 105 13.22 20.78 25.76
C ILE A 105 12.11 20.74 24.71
N GLY A 106 11.25 21.76 24.70
CA GLY A 106 10.16 21.83 23.72
C GLY A 106 10.66 21.96 22.28
N ARG A 107 11.79 22.65 22.04
CA ARG A 107 12.44 22.70 20.72
C ARG A 107 12.94 21.35 20.25
N LEU A 108 13.59 20.57 21.13
CA LEU A 108 14.04 19.22 20.79
C LEU A 108 12.86 18.31 20.45
N LEU A 109 11.82 18.33 21.28
CA LEU A 109 10.60 17.57 21.03
C LEU A 109 9.91 18.00 19.74
N ALA A 110 9.82 19.29 19.48
CA ALA A 110 9.26 19.81 18.24
C ALA A 110 10.03 19.28 17.02
N PHE A 111 11.36 19.32 17.05
CA PHE A 111 12.16 18.84 15.92
C PHE A 111 11.90 17.36 15.60
N TRP A 112 11.75 16.53 16.63
CA TRP A 112 11.49 15.10 16.47
C TRP A 112 10.04 14.80 16.07
N ILE A 113 9.06 15.35 16.78
CA ILE A 113 7.64 15.10 16.53
C ILE A 113 7.23 15.62 15.15
N PHE A 114 7.59 16.86 14.80
CA PHE A 114 7.16 17.45 13.53
C PHE A 114 7.76 16.73 12.33
N SER A 115 9.04 16.34 12.38
CA SER A 115 9.68 15.61 11.28
C SER A 115 9.07 14.23 11.07
N ALA A 116 8.87 13.46 12.15
CA ALA A 116 8.24 12.15 12.06
C ALA A 116 6.78 12.24 11.59
N SER A 117 5.99 13.15 12.18
CA SER A 117 4.60 13.36 11.80
C SER A 117 4.45 13.85 10.36
N LEU A 118 5.30 14.77 9.90
CA LEU A 118 5.30 15.21 8.49
C LEU A 118 5.62 14.04 7.57
N PHE A 119 6.68 13.28 7.85
CA PHE A 119 7.06 12.12 7.06
C PHE A 119 5.91 11.10 6.94
N PHE A 120 5.30 10.69 8.06
CA PHE A 120 4.19 9.73 8.02
C PHE A 120 2.95 10.30 7.33
N SER A 121 2.69 11.61 7.45
CA SER A 121 1.59 12.25 6.71
C SER A 121 1.82 12.22 5.20
N ILE A 122 3.07 12.47 4.75
CA ILE A 122 3.45 12.34 3.34
C ILE A 122 3.31 10.89 2.85
N VAL A 123 3.76 9.92 3.65
CA VAL A 123 3.58 8.50 3.32
C VAL A 123 2.08 8.16 3.18
N SER A 124 1.24 8.60 4.10
CA SER A 124 -0.20 8.32 4.09
C SER A 124 -0.94 9.00 2.95
N LEU A 125 -0.57 10.23 2.56
CA LEU A 125 -1.28 11.01 1.54
C LEU A 125 -0.79 10.75 0.11
N TYR A 126 0.48 10.37 -0.06
CA TYR A 126 1.08 10.22 -1.39
C TYR A 126 1.54 8.79 -1.66
N LEU A 127 2.36 8.22 -0.77
CA LEU A 127 2.96 6.90 -1.01
C LEU A 127 1.94 5.78 -0.96
N TYR A 128 1.05 5.79 0.03
CA TYR A 128 0.04 4.75 0.21
C TYR A 128 -1.03 4.78 -0.90
N PRO A 129 -1.60 5.95 -1.29
CA PRO A 129 -2.49 6.01 -2.44
C PRO A 129 -1.83 5.56 -3.74
N MET A 130 -0.57 5.96 -3.98
CA MET A 130 0.22 5.48 -5.12
C MET A 130 0.36 3.96 -5.08
N LEU A 131 0.66 3.35 -3.94
CA LEU A 131 0.75 1.90 -3.80
C LEU A 131 -0.60 1.24 -4.14
N THR A 132 -1.70 1.74 -3.57
CA THR A 132 -3.04 1.16 -3.75
C THR A 132 -3.63 1.36 -5.15
N SER A 133 -3.14 2.32 -5.94
CA SER A 133 -3.59 2.51 -7.33
C SER A 133 -3.26 1.30 -8.22
N PHE A 134 -2.26 0.50 -7.85
CA PHE A 134 -1.91 -0.77 -8.49
C PHE A 134 -2.78 -1.95 -8.00
N GLN A 135 -3.89 -1.68 -7.30
CA GLN A 135 -4.91 -2.66 -6.91
C GLN A 135 -6.28 -2.32 -7.54
N PRO A 136 -6.47 -2.58 -8.84
CA PRO A 136 -7.60 -2.04 -9.61
C PRO A 136 -8.98 -2.62 -9.28
N SER A 137 -9.07 -3.49 -8.27
CA SER A 137 -10.30 -4.16 -7.84
C SER A 137 -11.48 -3.22 -7.54
N LYS A 138 -11.22 -2.00 -7.03
CA LYS A 138 -12.27 -1.01 -6.78
C LYS A 138 -12.90 -0.52 -8.08
N GLU A 139 -12.07 -0.08 -9.03
CA GLU A 139 -12.54 0.44 -10.33
C GLU A 139 -13.24 -0.64 -11.14
N ILE A 140 -12.64 -1.84 -11.20
CA ILE A 140 -13.22 -3.00 -11.89
C ILE A 140 -14.56 -3.39 -11.24
N GLY A 141 -14.63 -3.41 -9.90
CA GLY A 141 -15.87 -3.69 -9.19
C GLY A 141 -16.98 -2.67 -9.47
N ILE A 142 -16.66 -1.38 -9.50
CA ILE A 142 -17.61 -0.32 -9.86
C ILE A 142 -18.11 -0.51 -11.31
N TRP A 143 -17.20 -0.80 -12.24
CA TRP A 143 -17.55 -1.04 -13.65
C TRP A 143 -18.52 -2.22 -13.79
N ILE A 144 -18.18 -3.35 -13.20
CA ILE A 144 -18.97 -4.58 -13.28
C ILE A 144 -20.38 -4.37 -12.71
N ARG A 145 -20.51 -3.63 -11.60
CA ARG A 145 -21.83 -3.31 -11.02
C ARG A 145 -22.67 -2.41 -11.94
N LYS A 146 -22.03 -1.53 -12.71
CA LYS A 146 -22.71 -0.61 -13.62
C LYS A 146 -23.17 -1.31 -14.91
N TYR A 147 -22.32 -2.15 -15.49
CA TYR A 147 -22.54 -2.70 -16.85
C TYR A 147 -23.06 -4.14 -16.86
N GLU A 148 -23.02 -4.84 -15.73
CA GLU A 148 -23.57 -6.20 -15.59
C GLU A 148 -24.31 -6.30 -14.24
N PRO A 149 -25.37 -5.52 -14.01
CA PRO A 149 -26.09 -5.59 -12.73
C PRO A 149 -26.72 -6.98 -12.52
N ASN A 150 -26.97 -7.34 -11.25
CA ASN A 150 -27.73 -8.54 -10.85
C ASN A 150 -27.13 -9.91 -11.26
N LYS A 151 -25.80 -10.03 -11.30
CA LYS A 151 -25.12 -11.33 -11.40
C LYS A 151 -24.42 -11.68 -10.10
N ASP A 152 -24.48 -12.94 -9.71
CA ASP A 152 -23.90 -13.40 -8.43
C ASP A 152 -22.40 -13.71 -8.51
N LYS A 153 -21.91 -14.00 -9.72
CA LYS A 153 -20.55 -14.49 -9.96
C LYS A 153 -19.71 -13.49 -10.72
N LEU A 154 -18.46 -13.36 -10.31
CA LEU A 154 -17.39 -12.67 -11.05
C LEU A 154 -16.34 -13.70 -11.45
N PHE A 155 -16.10 -13.84 -12.74
CA PHE A 155 -15.14 -14.82 -13.25
C PHE A 155 -13.72 -14.25 -13.26
N LEU A 156 -12.76 -15.08 -12.84
CA LEU A 156 -11.35 -14.76 -12.75
C LEU A 156 -10.53 -15.83 -13.50
N PHE A 157 -9.62 -15.43 -14.38
CA PHE A 157 -8.69 -16.33 -15.06
C PHE A 157 -7.25 -15.90 -14.82
N GLY A 158 -6.42 -16.80 -14.29
CA GLY A 158 -5.04 -16.49 -13.91
C GLY A 158 -4.88 -15.55 -12.72
N VAL A 159 -5.98 -15.06 -12.13
CA VAL A 159 -5.95 -14.21 -10.93
C VAL A 159 -6.07 -15.08 -9.67
N PRO A 160 -5.14 -14.97 -8.70
CA PRO A 160 -5.18 -15.77 -7.48
C PRO A 160 -6.46 -15.54 -6.67
N ALA A 161 -7.06 -16.62 -6.16
CA ALA A 161 -8.26 -16.57 -5.33
C ALA A 161 -8.07 -15.80 -4.01
N SER A 162 -6.81 -15.61 -3.58
CA SER A 162 -6.46 -14.76 -2.43
C SER A 162 -6.74 -13.27 -2.65
N LYS A 163 -6.97 -12.82 -3.90
CA LYS A 163 -7.36 -11.44 -4.21
C LYS A 163 -8.85 -11.20 -3.94
N ARG A 164 -9.24 -11.27 -2.66
CA ARG A 164 -10.63 -11.12 -2.18
C ARG A 164 -11.27 -9.76 -2.49
N SER A 165 -10.47 -8.73 -2.76
CA SER A 165 -10.98 -7.38 -3.02
C SER A 165 -11.86 -7.30 -4.27
N TYR A 166 -11.64 -8.15 -5.28
CA TYR A 166 -12.51 -8.21 -6.47
C TYR A 166 -13.94 -8.62 -6.12
N ALA A 167 -14.10 -9.65 -5.29
CA ALA A 167 -15.41 -10.08 -4.79
C ALA A 167 -16.10 -8.97 -3.99
N TYR A 168 -15.34 -8.34 -3.09
CA TYR A 168 -15.84 -7.26 -2.23
C TYR A 168 -16.38 -6.06 -3.04
N TYR A 169 -15.56 -5.50 -3.94
CA TYR A 169 -15.97 -4.29 -4.67
C TYR A 169 -17.03 -4.55 -5.73
N SER A 170 -17.02 -5.73 -6.37
CA SER A 170 -18.07 -6.12 -7.32
C SER A 170 -19.38 -6.52 -6.64
N LYS A 171 -19.37 -6.80 -5.32
CA LYS A 171 -20.48 -7.39 -4.56
C LYS A 171 -20.91 -8.75 -5.13
N ARG A 172 -19.93 -9.59 -5.47
CA ARG A 172 -20.15 -10.91 -6.08
C ARG A 172 -19.22 -11.95 -5.52
N ILE A 173 -19.59 -13.21 -5.71
CA ILE A 173 -18.70 -14.35 -5.45
C ILE A 173 -17.68 -14.42 -6.58
N SER A 174 -16.40 -14.21 -6.27
CA SER A 174 -15.32 -14.44 -7.22
C SER A 174 -15.14 -15.94 -7.48
N ARG A 175 -15.15 -16.35 -8.74
CA ARG A 175 -14.92 -17.73 -9.17
C ARG A 175 -13.71 -17.77 -10.09
N THR A 176 -12.62 -18.36 -9.59
CA THR A 176 -11.47 -18.70 -10.42
C THR A 176 -11.85 -19.83 -11.38
N LEU A 177 -11.55 -19.63 -12.66
CA LEU A 177 -11.86 -20.59 -13.71
C LEU A 177 -10.75 -21.64 -13.78
N PHE A 178 -11.13 -22.88 -13.44
CA PHE A 178 -10.32 -24.10 -13.64
C PHE A 178 -10.92 -25.02 -14.69
N ASP A 179 -12.19 -24.79 -15.04
CA ASP A 179 -12.94 -25.51 -16.06
C ASP A 179 -13.57 -24.49 -17.03
N PRO A 180 -13.30 -24.58 -18.34
CA PRO A 180 -13.84 -23.65 -19.33
C PRO A 180 -15.36 -23.72 -19.45
N ALA A 181 -15.99 -24.87 -19.18
CA ALA A 181 -17.44 -25.05 -19.29
C ALA A 181 -18.22 -24.06 -18.41
N VAL A 182 -17.69 -23.72 -17.24
CA VAL A 182 -18.30 -22.77 -16.30
C VAL A 182 -18.57 -21.40 -16.92
N LEU A 183 -17.60 -20.85 -17.66
CA LEU A 183 -17.77 -19.55 -18.31
C LEU A 183 -18.61 -19.69 -19.57
N ILE A 184 -18.38 -20.74 -20.36
CA ILE A 184 -19.13 -21.03 -21.58
C ILE A 184 -20.62 -21.11 -21.26
N ASP A 185 -21.04 -21.94 -20.31
CA ASP A 185 -22.44 -22.08 -19.88
C ASP A 185 -23.04 -20.76 -19.40
N SER A 186 -22.24 -19.96 -18.70
CA SER A 186 -22.69 -18.66 -18.20
C SER A 186 -22.90 -17.64 -19.32
N VAL A 187 -22.00 -17.60 -20.30
CA VAL A 187 -22.14 -16.76 -21.50
C VAL A 187 -23.27 -17.27 -22.39
N GLN A 188 -23.49 -18.60 -22.43
CA GLN A 188 -24.58 -19.19 -23.17
C GLN A 188 -25.96 -18.80 -22.64
N LYS A 189 -26.10 -18.68 -21.31
CA LYS A 189 -27.34 -18.24 -20.64
C LYS A 189 -27.55 -16.72 -20.71
N ASP A 190 -26.48 -15.96 -20.55
CA ASP A 190 -26.55 -14.51 -20.37
C ASP A 190 -26.18 -13.69 -21.63
N GLY A 191 -25.78 -14.34 -22.71
CA GLY A 191 -25.29 -13.75 -23.96
C GLY A 191 -23.86 -13.21 -23.89
N GLN A 192 -23.53 -12.51 -22.81
CA GLN A 192 -22.20 -11.95 -22.54
C GLN A 192 -21.90 -11.96 -21.04
N ARG A 193 -20.62 -12.08 -20.66
CA ARG A 193 -20.15 -12.00 -19.28
C ARG A 193 -18.81 -11.28 -19.17
N TYR A 194 -18.57 -10.60 -18.05
CA TYR A 194 -17.24 -10.06 -17.75
C TYR A 194 -16.32 -11.11 -17.13
N LEU A 195 -15.05 -11.07 -17.54
CA LEU A 195 -13.95 -11.90 -17.07
C LEU A 195 -12.76 -11.00 -16.70
N ILE A 196 -12.13 -11.27 -15.57
CA ILE A 196 -10.87 -10.61 -15.20
C ILE A 196 -9.72 -11.57 -15.50
N VAL A 197 -8.73 -11.10 -16.26
CA VAL A 197 -7.60 -11.88 -16.72
C VAL A 197 -6.30 -11.24 -16.26
N GLN A 198 -5.36 -12.02 -15.75
CA GLN A 198 -4.00 -11.54 -15.55
C GLN A 198 -3.21 -11.61 -16.85
N ASP A 199 -2.45 -10.57 -17.18
CA ASP A 199 -1.61 -10.46 -18.39
C ASP A 199 -0.82 -11.73 -18.75
N LYS A 200 -0.13 -12.33 -17.78
CA LYS A 200 0.66 -13.56 -17.96
C LYS A 200 -0.15 -14.77 -18.44
N TRP A 201 -1.47 -14.73 -18.26
CA TRP A 201 -2.40 -15.77 -18.64
C TRP A 201 -3.17 -15.45 -19.91
N LEU A 202 -3.06 -14.24 -20.46
CA LEU A 202 -3.73 -13.84 -21.69
C LEU A 202 -3.40 -14.78 -22.88
N PRO A 203 -2.14 -15.20 -23.11
CA PRO A 203 -1.83 -16.12 -24.22
C PRO A 203 -2.46 -17.51 -24.07
N LYS A 204 -2.75 -17.94 -22.84
CA LYS A 204 -3.36 -19.25 -22.54
C LYS A 204 -4.88 -19.23 -22.62
N LEU A 205 -5.47 -18.05 -22.83
CA LEU A 205 -6.90 -17.88 -22.78
C LEU A 205 -7.58 -18.55 -23.99
N GLU A 206 -7.02 -18.40 -25.19
CA GLU A 206 -7.52 -19.08 -26.39
C GLU A 206 -7.35 -20.60 -26.31
N GLU A 207 -6.21 -21.09 -25.81
CA GLU A 207 -5.97 -22.52 -25.58
C GLU A 207 -7.01 -23.11 -24.61
N PHE A 208 -7.32 -22.37 -23.53
CA PHE A 208 -8.19 -22.85 -22.48
C PHE A 208 -9.68 -22.86 -22.86
N PHE A 209 -10.17 -21.83 -23.57
CA PHE A 209 -11.59 -21.75 -23.96
C PHE A 209 -11.89 -22.26 -25.38
N GLY A 210 -10.85 -22.47 -26.19
CA GLY A 210 -10.96 -22.85 -27.60
C GLY A 210 -11.74 -21.83 -28.43
N ASN A 211 -12.43 -22.30 -29.47
CA ASN A 211 -13.19 -21.46 -30.39
C ASN A 211 -14.60 -21.07 -29.91
N ASN A 212 -14.98 -21.43 -28.68
CA ASN A 212 -16.35 -21.31 -28.19
C ASN A 212 -16.77 -19.88 -27.82
N LEU A 213 -15.79 -19.03 -27.48
CA LEU A 213 -16.01 -17.67 -26.99
C LEU A 213 -15.17 -16.68 -27.79
N GLN A 214 -15.68 -15.46 -27.88
CA GLN A 214 -14.93 -14.29 -28.33
C GLN A 214 -14.63 -13.42 -27.12
N PHE A 215 -13.42 -12.89 -27.06
CA PHE A 215 -12.97 -12.05 -25.97
C PHE A 215 -12.60 -10.67 -26.49
N GLU A 216 -13.15 -9.65 -25.86
CA GLU A 216 -12.87 -8.25 -26.17
C GLU A 216 -12.29 -7.58 -24.93
N THR A 217 -11.16 -6.89 -25.12
CA THR A 217 -10.55 -6.09 -24.05
C THR A 217 -11.38 -4.84 -23.83
N VAL A 218 -11.93 -4.71 -22.62
CA VAL A 218 -12.75 -3.56 -22.23
C VAL A 218 -11.87 -2.48 -21.62
N LYS A 219 -10.98 -2.88 -20.71
CA LYS A 219 -10.04 -1.97 -20.05
C LYS A 219 -8.84 -2.72 -19.48
N GLU A 220 -7.66 -2.14 -19.59
CA GLU A 220 -6.45 -2.61 -18.93
C GLU A 220 -6.13 -1.78 -17.69
N PHE A 221 -5.61 -2.42 -16.66
CA PHE A 221 -5.22 -1.77 -15.42
C PHE A 221 -3.83 -2.23 -14.98
N PRO A 222 -2.97 -1.31 -14.50
CA PRO A 222 -1.73 -1.69 -13.87
C PRO A 222 -2.02 -2.47 -12.58
N SER A 223 -1.26 -3.53 -12.34
CA SER A 223 -1.45 -4.42 -11.19
C SER A 223 -0.10 -4.86 -10.62
N TYR A 224 0.05 -4.69 -9.30
CA TYR A 224 1.25 -5.08 -8.58
C TYR A 224 0.92 -5.74 -7.22
N LYS A 225 1.82 -6.58 -6.72
CA LYS A 225 1.64 -7.24 -5.41
C LYS A 225 2.08 -6.31 -4.28
N VAL A 226 1.20 -5.39 -3.93
CA VAL A 226 1.50 -4.32 -2.95
C VAL A 226 1.74 -4.79 -1.51
N ALA A 227 1.33 -6.01 -1.15
CA ALA A 227 1.51 -6.56 0.19
C ALA A 227 2.98 -6.90 0.51
N THR A 228 3.80 -7.09 -0.52
CA THR A 228 5.24 -7.36 -0.40
C THR A 228 5.97 -6.56 -1.49
N PRO A 229 6.01 -5.23 -1.38
CA PRO A 229 6.60 -4.40 -2.41
C PRO A 229 8.11 -4.53 -2.40
N GLU A 230 8.69 -4.68 -3.57
CA GLU A 230 10.15 -4.69 -3.76
C GLU A 230 10.67 -3.26 -3.75
N GLY A 231 11.91 -3.04 -3.30
CA GLY A 231 12.53 -1.70 -3.28
C GLY A 231 12.49 -1.00 -4.64
N LYS A 232 12.65 -1.77 -5.73
CA LYS A 232 12.58 -1.26 -7.12
C LYS A 232 11.22 -0.65 -7.47
N PHE A 233 10.13 -1.07 -6.83
CA PHE A 233 8.79 -0.50 -7.06
C PHE A 233 8.70 0.98 -6.65
N PHE A 234 9.44 1.35 -5.61
CA PHE A 234 9.48 2.71 -5.12
C PHE A 234 10.36 3.62 -6.00
N LEU A 235 11.09 3.09 -6.97
CA LEU A 235 11.81 3.88 -7.97
C LEU A 235 10.93 4.09 -9.20
N LYS A 236 10.51 5.34 -9.47
CA LYS A 236 9.69 5.68 -10.65
C LYS A 236 10.25 5.11 -11.95
N SER A 237 11.56 5.24 -12.14
CA SER A 237 12.28 4.80 -13.35
C SER A 237 12.23 3.29 -13.61
N HIS A 238 11.99 2.48 -12.58
CA HIS A 238 11.95 1.02 -12.70
C HIS A 238 10.55 0.44 -12.50
N ARG A 239 9.58 1.26 -12.08
CA ARG A 239 8.25 0.79 -11.69
C ARG A 239 7.54 0.10 -12.86
N ASP A 240 7.53 0.73 -14.03
CA ASP A 240 6.78 0.22 -15.18
C ASP A 240 7.33 -1.11 -15.70
N GLN A 241 8.58 -1.46 -15.37
CA GLN A 241 9.21 -2.73 -15.76
C GLN A 241 8.76 -3.91 -14.90
N ILE A 242 8.28 -3.66 -13.68
CA ILE A 242 7.89 -4.71 -12.73
C ILE A 242 6.38 -4.79 -12.50
N VAL A 243 5.65 -3.76 -12.92
CA VAL A 243 4.19 -3.72 -12.85
C VAL A 243 3.63 -4.59 -13.98
N GLY A 244 2.82 -5.58 -13.60
CA GLY A 244 2.03 -6.34 -14.56
C GLY A 244 0.71 -5.65 -14.87
N LYS A 245 -0.14 -6.31 -15.65
CA LYS A 245 -1.49 -5.83 -15.95
C LYS A 245 -2.55 -6.83 -15.53
N VAL A 246 -3.70 -6.29 -15.15
CA VAL A 246 -4.95 -7.04 -15.07
C VAL A 246 -5.91 -6.43 -16.09
N ILE A 247 -6.54 -7.30 -16.85
CA ILE A 247 -7.36 -6.95 -18.01
C ILE A 247 -8.80 -7.32 -17.67
N LEU A 248 -9.70 -6.36 -17.80
CA LEU A 248 -11.14 -6.62 -17.81
C LEU A 248 -11.54 -6.94 -19.25
N MET A 249 -12.03 -8.15 -19.46
CA MET A 249 -12.47 -8.63 -20.76
C MET A 249 -13.97 -8.89 -20.75
N ARG A 250 -14.60 -8.70 -21.90
CA ARG A 250 -15.96 -9.13 -22.20
C ARG A 250 -15.89 -10.43 -23.00
N ALA A 251 -16.53 -11.48 -22.48
CA ALA A 251 -16.70 -12.74 -23.18
C ALA A 251 -18.10 -12.80 -23.79
N SER A 252 -18.20 -13.07 -25.08
CA SER A 252 -19.46 -13.22 -25.82
C SER A 252 -19.44 -14.46 -26.71
N ARG A 253 -20.62 -14.91 -27.13
CA ARG A 253 -20.73 -15.91 -28.21
C ARG A 253 -20.23 -15.29 -29.53
N LYS A 254 -19.49 -16.05 -30.33
CA LYS A 254 -19.05 -15.62 -31.68
C LYS A 254 -20.24 -15.31 -32.62
N ASP A 255 -21.41 -15.90 -32.38
CA ASP A 255 -22.59 -15.73 -33.24
C ASP A 255 -23.30 -14.36 -33.08
N PHE A 256 -22.98 -13.59 -32.04
CA PHE A 256 -23.71 -12.36 -31.68
C PHE A 256 -23.23 -11.08 -32.38
N GLN A 257 -22.20 -11.13 -33.23
CA GLN A 257 -21.73 -9.97 -34.01
C GLN A 257 -22.31 -9.87 -35.43
N LYS A 258 -23.21 -10.78 -35.85
CA LYS A 258 -24.04 -10.58 -37.05
C LYS A 258 -25.36 -9.89 -36.69
N LYS A 259 -25.32 -8.61 -36.31
CA LYS A 259 -26.43 -7.66 -36.44
C LYS A 259 -25.99 -6.24 -36.14
#